data_AF-A0A9P5YWS9-F1
#
_entry.id   AF-A0A9P5YWS9-F1
#
_cell.length_a   1.000
_cell.length_b   1.000
_cell.length_c   1.000
_cell.angle_alpha   90.00
_cell.angle_beta   90.00
_cell.angle_gamma   90.00
#
_symmetry.space_group_name_H-M   'P 1'
#
loop_
_entity.id
_entity.type
_entity.pdbx_description
1 polymer ?
#
loop_
_entity_poly.entity_id
_entity_poly.type
_entity_poly.pdbx_seq_one_letter_code
_entity_poly.pdbx_strand_id
1 'polypeptide(L)'
;MYTSKPIDVHIICDDSAENLLRKRLTLIQRPAYHTRVWFHKPTWQSMVDRVEREGSIKTDHSAGLPGLMKLFIHELLPRNVTKSIFVDTDALLIADPALLWDQFSTLRPTTAIVMASHPDQNAPEWHNASRICSCIMLLDLEKLRDLRMMDSSIYRELGGVKAFSPEAFVTMYGLPGGDGKGKYDNVRLGDQGYWWAIVDHRRDLFEPLKYDFEVTSCLLQTYNIGLGDELITMEEEQKHQIFTKDTPQEGITILPKLLHFNCLHGTARYYEWSGWSDPNDILTKRWGPAMTFHVGYKWIWLNRGRADNPEHTLEMISIPNASFDDQLQLANKQHAQS
;
A
#
# COMPACT_ATOMS: atom_id res chain seq x y z
N MET A 1 11.61 -14.81 3.80
CA MET A 1 11.64 -13.39 3.43
C MET A 1 13.05 -12.91 3.69
N TYR A 2 13.57 -11.97 2.90
CA TYR A 2 14.93 -11.44 3.11
C TYR A 2 15.09 -10.63 4.41
N THR A 3 14.02 -10.48 5.18
CA THR A 3 13.91 -9.68 6.40
C THR A 3 15.00 -9.93 7.43
N SER A 4 15.70 -8.88 7.88
CA SER A 4 16.59 -8.93 9.06
C SER A 4 15.86 -8.77 10.40
N LYS A 5 14.53 -8.61 10.39
CA LYS A 5 13.72 -8.37 11.60
C LYS A 5 12.50 -9.31 11.64
N PRO A 6 11.90 -9.55 12.83
CA PRO A 6 10.57 -10.16 12.93
C PRO A 6 9.53 -9.39 12.11
N ILE A 7 8.52 -10.09 11.60
CA ILE A 7 7.49 -9.49 10.74
C ILE A 7 6.10 -9.91 11.21
N ASP A 8 5.22 -8.92 11.27
CA ASP A 8 3.77 -9.11 11.30
C ASP A 8 3.19 -8.74 9.93
N VAL A 9 2.53 -9.70 9.29
CA VAL A 9 1.83 -9.51 8.02
C VAL A 9 0.34 -9.42 8.32
N HIS A 10 -0.28 -8.28 8.01
CA HIS A 10 -1.73 -8.11 8.12
C HIS A 10 -2.37 -8.20 6.74
N ILE A 11 -3.33 -9.11 6.59
CA ILE A 11 -4.00 -9.40 5.32
C ILE A 11 -5.49 -9.15 5.53
N ILE A 12 -6.06 -8.19 4.81
CA ILE A 12 -7.50 -7.95 4.78
C ILE A 12 -8.08 -8.81 3.66
N CYS A 13 -8.88 -9.82 4.00
CA CYS A 13 -9.36 -10.80 3.02
C CYS A 13 -10.65 -11.50 3.43
N ASP A 14 -11.24 -12.24 2.49
CA ASP A 14 -12.35 -13.16 2.75
C ASP A 14 -11.86 -14.57 3.14
N ASP A 15 -12.81 -15.47 3.38
CA ASP A 15 -12.54 -16.88 3.70
C ASP A 15 -11.79 -17.62 2.57
N SER A 16 -12.11 -17.30 1.32
CA SER A 16 -11.53 -17.99 0.15
C SER A 16 -10.06 -17.67 0.00
N ALA A 17 -9.72 -16.38 0.08
CA ALA A 17 -8.36 -15.87 0.05
C ALA A 17 -7.55 -16.36 1.26
N GLU A 18 -8.10 -16.35 2.47
CA GLU A 18 -7.43 -16.91 3.64
C GLU A 18 -7.10 -18.39 3.43
N ASN A 19 -8.06 -19.19 2.98
CA ASN A 19 -7.86 -20.62 2.74
C ASN A 19 -6.77 -20.89 1.70
N LEU A 20 -6.72 -20.10 0.64
CA LEU A 20 -5.65 -20.17 -0.36
C LEU A 20 -4.30 -19.80 0.25
N LEU A 21 -4.22 -18.68 0.96
CA LEU A 21 -2.98 -18.14 1.51
C LEU A 21 -2.42 -19.04 2.61
N ARG A 22 -3.25 -19.55 3.52
CA ARG A 22 -2.82 -20.50 4.56
C ARG A 22 -2.14 -21.73 3.96
N LYS A 23 -2.75 -22.34 2.93
CA LYS A 23 -2.14 -23.50 2.22
C LYS A 23 -0.78 -23.19 1.59
N ARG A 24 -0.53 -21.95 1.20
CA ARG A 24 0.75 -21.53 0.64
C ARG A 24 1.76 -21.17 1.72
N LEU A 25 1.32 -20.52 2.79
CA LEU A 25 2.16 -20.10 3.90
C LEU A 25 2.63 -21.28 4.77
N THR A 26 1.90 -22.39 4.84
CA THR A 26 2.37 -23.63 5.51
C THR A 26 3.63 -24.23 4.88
N LEU A 27 4.01 -23.80 3.68
CA LEU A 27 5.29 -24.17 3.05
C LEU A 27 6.49 -23.43 3.66
N ILE A 28 6.23 -22.44 4.53
CA ILE A 28 7.24 -21.80 5.38
C ILE A 28 7.38 -22.65 6.65
N GLN A 29 8.41 -23.49 6.68
CA GLN A 29 8.75 -24.40 7.77
C GLN A 29 9.95 -23.91 8.59
N ARG A 30 10.79 -23.03 8.03
CA ARG A 30 12.03 -22.55 8.67
C ARG A 30 12.21 -21.05 8.47
N PRO A 31 11.31 -20.21 8.98
CA PRO A 31 11.45 -18.77 8.83
C PRO A 31 12.73 -18.29 9.52
N ALA A 32 13.31 -17.20 9.01
CA ALA A 32 14.54 -16.64 9.57
C ALA A 32 14.35 -15.98 10.95
N TYR A 33 13.12 -15.55 11.23
CA TYR A 33 12.68 -14.85 12.43
C TYR A 33 11.22 -15.25 12.68
N HIS A 34 10.74 -15.02 13.91
CA HIS A 34 9.31 -15.14 14.21
C HIS A 34 8.48 -14.30 13.24
N THR A 35 7.47 -14.94 12.65
CA THR A 35 6.58 -14.31 11.66
C THR A 35 5.13 -14.57 12.05
N ARG A 36 4.33 -13.52 12.18
CA ARG A 36 2.89 -13.64 12.41
C ARG A 36 2.12 -13.17 11.20
N VAL A 37 1.08 -13.91 10.83
CA VAL A 37 0.17 -13.53 9.75
C VAL A 37 -1.23 -13.39 10.34
N TRP A 38 -1.81 -12.21 10.23
CA TRP A 38 -3.14 -11.88 10.72
C TRP A 38 -4.09 -11.74 9.54
N PHE A 39 -5.13 -12.56 9.50
CA PHE A 39 -6.21 -12.48 8.51
C PHE A 39 -7.38 -11.69 9.09
N HIS A 40 -7.55 -10.44 8.65
CA HIS A 40 -8.66 -9.57 9.03
C HIS A 40 -9.80 -9.72 8.05
N LYS A 41 -10.99 -10.06 8.56
CA LYS A 41 -12.10 -10.52 7.72
C LYS A 41 -13.33 -9.64 7.93
N PRO A 42 -13.33 -8.40 7.42
CA PRO A 42 -14.53 -7.60 7.41
C PRO A 42 -15.57 -8.27 6.49
N THR A 43 -16.83 -8.28 6.91
CA THR A 43 -17.89 -8.78 6.03
C THR A 43 -18.11 -7.83 4.87
N TRP A 44 -18.63 -8.33 3.75
CA TRP A 44 -19.01 -7.48 2.62
C TRP A 44 -19.92 -6.33 3.05
N GLN A 45 -20.95 -6.63 3.85
CA GLN A 45 -21.87 -5.63 4.36
C GLN A 45 -21.15 -4.59 5.23
N SER A 46 -20.22 -5.01 6.10
CA SER A 46 -19.46 -4.06 6.92
C SER A 46 -18.63 -3.09 6.08
N MET A 47 -18.07 -3.54 4.95
CA MET A 47 -17.36 -2.67 4.01
C MET A 47 -18.32 -1.68 3.32
N VAL A 48 -19.49 -2.15 2.88
CA VAL A 48 -20.53 -1.29 2.29
C VAL A 48 -20.96 -0.23 3.30
N ASP A 49 -21.32 -0.66 4.51
CA ASP A 49 -21.79 0.24 5.56
C ASP A 49 -20.73 1.27 5.92
N ARG A 50 -19.45 0.89 5.94
CA ARG A 50 -18.37 1.85 6.23
C ARG A 50 -18.27 2.94 5.17
N VAL A 51 -18.39 2.59 3.89
CA VAL A 51 -18.40 3.55 2.79
C VAL A 51 -19.65 4.44 2.86
N GLU A 52 -20.82 3.88 3.15
CA GLU A 52 -22.05 4.69 3.30
C GLU A 52 -22.00 5.64 4.50
N ARG A 53 -21.35 5.25 5.61
CA ARG A 53 -21.16 6.15 6.76
C ARG A 53 -20.25 7.34 6.44
N GLU A 54 -19.26 7.17 5.56
CA GLU A 54 -18.49 8.30 5.02
C GLU A 54 -19.39 9.17 4.13
N GLY A 55 -20.15 8.53 3.24
CA GLY A 55 -21.31 9.11 2.54
C GLY A 55 -21.02 9.82 1.22
N SER A 56 -19.76 10.18 0.93
CA SER A 56 -19.37 10.92 -0.27
C SER A 56 -18.59 10.07 -1.29
N ILE A 57 -18.00 8.95 -0.85
CA ILE A 57 -17.21 8.05 -1.70
C ILE A 57 -18.10 7.25 -2.66
N LYS A 58 -17.73 7.31 -3.94
CA LYS A 58 -18.08 6.36 -5.01
C LYS A 58 -16.81 5.77 -5.61
N THR A 59 -16.89 4.60 -6.24
CA THR A 59 -15.70 4.01 -6.86
C THR A 59 -15.97 3.42 -8.24
N ASP A 60 -14.98 3.62 -9.12
CA ASP A 60 -14.77 2.89 -10.37
C ASP A 60 -13.57 1.92 -10.26
N HIS A 61 -13.07 1.67 -9.04
CA HIS A 61 -11.87 0.86 -8.79
C HIS A 61 -12.03 -0.54 -9.41
N SER A 62 -11.01 -1.00 -10.13
CA SER A 62 -11.00 -2.31 -10.82
C SER A 62 -11.25 -3.50 -9.89
N ALA A 63 -10.62 -3.48 -8.70
CA ALA A 63 -10.87 -4.42 -7.61
C ALA A 63 -12.18 -4.21 -6.82
N GLY A 64 -13.02 -3.23 -7.20
CA GLY A 64 -14.30 -2.94 -6.55
C GLY A 64 -14.16 -2.46 -5.10
N LEU A 65 -15.19 -2.75 -4.29
CA LEU A 65 -15.28 -2.35 -2.87
C LEU A 65 -14.07 -2.78 -2.01
N PRO A 66 -13.52 -4.01 -2.14
CA PRO A 66 -12.31 -4.39 -1.41
C PRO A 66 -11.10 -3.49 -1.71
N GLY A 67 -10.95 -3.00 -2.94
CA GLY A 67 -9.88 -2.06 -3.31
C GLY A 67 -9.95 -0.75 -2.53
N LEU A 68 -11.15 -0.26 -2.24
CA LEU A 68 -11.34 0.94 -1.42
C LEU A 68 -10.92 0.77 0.05
N MET A 69 -10.81 -0.46 0.55
CA MET A 69 -10.48 -0.69 1.97
C MET A 69 -9.09 -0.15 2.34
N LYS A 70 -8.24 0.12 1.34
CA LYS A 70 -6.99 0.87 1.50
C LYS A 70 -7.19 2.21 2.24
N LEU A 71 -8.30 2.91 1.98
CA LEU A 71 -8.64 4.19 2.64
C LEU A 71 -8.93 4.01 4.14
N PHE A 72 -9.29 2.80 4.57
CA PHE A 72 -9.76 2.51 5.93
C PHE A 72 -8.83 1.56 6.70
N ILE A 73 -7.59 1.32 6.24
CA ILE A 73 -6.62 0.45 6.93
C ILE A 73 -6.40 0.88 8.39
N HIS A 74 -6.31 2.19 8.62
CA HIS A 74 -6.16 2.78 9.96
C HIS A 74 -7.35 2.46 10.88
N GLU A 75 -8.54 2.17 10.35
CA GLU A 75 -9.70 1.78 11.16
C GLU A 75 -9.89 0.26 11.25
N LEU A 76 -9.38 -0.50 10.28
CA LEU A 76 -9.48 -1.97 10.25
C LEU A 76 -8.43 -2.66 11.11
N LEU A 77 -7.20 -2.14 11.12
CA LEU A 77 -6.13 -2.73 11.91
C LEU A 77 -6.34 -2.40 13.40
N PRO A 78 -6.02 -3.34 14.31
CA PRO A 78 -6.11 -3.12 15.75
C PRO A 78 -5.33 -1.88 16.23
N ARG A 79 -5.80 -1.24 17.31
CA ARG A 79 -5.21 0.00 17.84
C ARG A 79 -3.75 -0.14 18.30
N ASN A 80 -3.33 -1.33 18.71
CA ASN A 80 -1.93 -1.61 19.06
C ASN A 80 -1.00 -1.68 17.84
N VAL A 81 -1.53 -1.74 16.61
CA VAL A 81 -0.77 -1.52 15.38
C VAL A 81 -0.77 -0.02 15.10
N THR A 82 0.36 0.63 15.38
CA THR A 82 0.48 2.10 15.29
C THR A 82 1.04 2.57 13.95
N LYS A 83 1.83 1.73 13.27
CA LYS A 83 2.43 2.01 11.95
C LYS A 83 2.32 0.78 11.07
N SER A 84 2.20 0.98 9.76
CA SER A 84 2.18 -0.11 8.79
C SER A 84 2.78 0.28 7.46
N ILE A 85 3.34 -0.69 6.74
CA ILE A 85 3.65 -0.60 5.32
C ILE A 85 2.55 -1.34 4.58
N PHE A 86 1.82 -0.64 3.72
CA PHE A 86 0.92 -1.24 2.74
C PHE A 86 1.70 -1.57 1.47
N VAL A 87 1.46 -2.75 0.91
CA VAL A 87 2.07 -3.23 -0.35
C VAL A 87 1.00 -3.96 -1.15
N ASP A 88 0.79 -3.55 -2.40
CA ASP A 88 -0.11 -4.24 -3.32
C ASP A 88 0.37 -5.66 -3.64
N THR A 89 -0.57 -6.52 -4.02
CA THR A 89 -0.31 -7.96 -4.19
C THR A 89 0.48 -8.31 -5.46
N ASP A 90 0.65 -7.35 -6.35
CA ASP A 90 1.47 -7.38 -7.57
C ASP A 90 2.83 -6.68 -7.39
N ALA A 91 3.31 -6.57 -6.16
CA ALA A 91 4.66 -6.12 -5.86
C ALA A 91 5.58 -7.25 -5.36
N LEU A 92 6.88 -7.00 -5.49
CA LEU A 92 7.96 -7.88 -5.10
C LEU A 92 9.06 -7.09 -4.39
N LEU A 93 9.36 -7.48 -3.16
CA LEU A 93 10.56 -7.04 -2.45
C LEU A 93 11.77 -7.82 -2.94
N ILE A 94 12.76 -7.12 -3.50
CA ILE A 94 14.05 -7.68 -3.94
C ILE A 94 15.19 -7.37 -2.96
N ALA A 95 14.87 -6.67 -1.87
CA ALA A 95 15.77 -6.39 -0.76
C ALA A 95 15.08 -6.65 0.59
N ASP A 96 15.81 -6.39 1.68
CA ASP A 96 15.30 -6.53 3.04
C ASP A 96 14.18 -5.50 3.35
N PRO A 97 12.93 -5.94 3.65
CA PRO A 97 11.83 -5.03 4.00
C PRO A 97 12.09 -4.17 5.23
N ALA A 98 13.01 -4.55 6.12
CA ALA A 98 13.39 -3.73 7.26
C ALA A 98 13.95 -2.36 6.83
N LEU A 99 14.58 -2.26 5.65
CA LEU A 99 15.08 -1.00 5.11
C LEU A 99 13.96 0.01 4.80
N LEU A 100 12.79 -0.50 4.40
CA LEU A 100 11.60 0.34 4.18
C LEU A 100 10.99 0.75 5.52
N TRP A 101 10.96 -0.16 6.48
CA TRP A 101 10.48 0.14 7.83
C TRP A 101 11.33 1.22 8.51
N ASP A 102 12.64 1.20 8.32
CA ASP A 102 13.56 2.17 8.92
C ASP A 102 13.32 3.60 8.44
N GLN A 103 12.63 3.80 7.29
CA GLN A 103 12.22 5.14 6.84
C GLN A 103 11.33 5.85 7.86
N PHE A 104 10.51 5.14 8.66
CA PHE A 104 9.67 5.77 9.69
C PHE A 104 10.48 6.59 10.71
N SER A 105 11.75 6.24 10.93
CA SER A 105 12.62 6.94 11.89
C SER A 105 13.16 8.27 11.35
N THR A 106 13.07 8.50 10.04
CA THR A 106 13.58 9.71 9.38
C THR A 106 12.47 10.70 9.01
N LEU A 107 11.20 10.32 9.18
CA LEU A 107 10.06 11.16 8.83
C LEU A 107 9.91 12.34 9.79
N ARG A 108 9.32 13.44 9.29
CA ARG A 108 8.97 14.58 10.14
C ARG A 108 7.93 14.17 11.19
N PRO A 109 7.89 14.83 12.36
CA PRO A 109 6.91 14.52 13.39
C PRO A 109 5.44 14.61 12.91
N THR A 110 5.13 15.51 11.97
CA THR A 110 3.79 15.69 11.41
C THR A 110 3.42 14.66 10.36
N THR A 111 4.39 13.97 9.76
CA THR A 111 4.14 13.03 8.67
C THR A 111 3.32 11.86 9.15
N ALA A 112 2.23 11.57 8.42
CA ALA A 112 1.36 10.43 8.64
C ALA A 112 1.26 9.51 7.42
N ILE A 113 1.59 10.02 6.23
CA ILE A 113 1.44 9.32 4.96
C ILE A 113 2.74 9.48 4.16
N VAL A 114 3.29 8.36 3.69
CA VAL A 114 4.37 8.36 2.69
C VAL A 114 3.95 7.49 1.53
N MET A 115 4.01 8.02 0.32
CA MET A 115 3.62 7.30 -0.91
C MET A 115 4.56 7.74 -2.04
N ALA A 116 4.66 6.93 -3.09
CA ALA A 116 5.39 7.37 -4.28
C ALA A 116 4.78 8.64 -4.86
N SER A 117 5.64 9.52 -5.37
CA SER A 117 5.24 10.80 -5.95
C SER A 117 5.98 11.06 -7.25
N HIS A 118 5.22 11.34 -8.31
CA HIS A 118 5.68 11.54 -9.68
C HIS A 118 5.23 12.92 -10.17
N PRO A 119 5.90 14.01 -9.75
CA PRO A 119 5.44 15.38 -10.02
C PRO A 119 5.39 15.73 -11.51
N ASP A 120 6.12 15.00 -12.35
CA ASP A 120 6.14 15.11 -13.81
C ASP A 120 4.89 14.54 -14.49
N GLN A 121 4.15 13.66 -13.80
CA GLN A 121 2.90 13.10 -14.31
C GLN A 121 1.79 14.18 -14.29
N ASN A 122 1.25 14.47 -15.47
CA ASN A 122 0.18 15.44 -15.65
C ASN A 122 -0.99 14.77 -16.37
N ALA A 123 -2.08 14.57 -15.64
CA ALA A 123 -3.32 14.00 -16.16
C ALA A 123 -4.51 14.81 -15.58
N PRO A 124 -4.80 16.01 -16.13
CA PRO A 124 -5.88 16.87 -15.65
C PRO A 124 -7.24 16.17 -15.60
N GLU A 125 -7.49 15.23 -16.52
CA GLU A 125 -8.69 14.40 -16.56
C GLU A 125 -8.87 13.49 -15.34
N TRP A 126 -7.80 13.25 -14.59
CA TRP A 126 -7.79 12.49 -13.33
C TRP A 126 -7.51 13.40 -12.13
N HIS A 127 -7.68 14.72 -12.28
CA HIS A 127 -7.29 15.72 -11.28
C HIS A 127 -5.81 15.61 -10.86
N ASN A 128 -4.96 15.09 -11.76
CA ASN A 128 -3.55 14.77 -11.50
C ASN A 128 -3.31 13.70 -10.43
N ALA A 129 -4.28 12.83 -10.15
CA ALA A 129 -4.11 11.72 -9.21
C ALA A 129 -2.98 10.74 -9.63
N SER A 130 -2.54 10.75 -10.89
CA SER A 130 -1.36 10.00 -11.37
C SER A 130 -0.03 10.48 -10.78
N ARG A 131 0.00 11.62 -10.08
CA ARG A 131 1.18 12.14 -9.39
C ARG A 131 1.55 11.38 -8.13
N ILE A 132 0.73 10.44 -7.71
CA ILE A 132 1.05 9.52 -6.62
C ILE A 132 0.76 8.08 -7.04
N CYS A 133 1.27 7.12 -6.26
CA CYS A 133 0.89 5.72 -6.40
C CYS A 133 0.50 5.14 -5.03
N SER A 134 -0.70 4.57 -4.91
CA SER A 134 -1.20 3.96 -3.66
C SER A 134 -0.82 2.49 -3.46
N CYS A 135 0.07 1.98 -4.30
CA CYS A 135 0.46 0.58 -4.28
C CYS A 135 1.48 0.28 -3.17
N ILE A 136 2.18 1.30 -2.69
CA ILE A 136 3.17 1.19 -1.60
C ILE A 136 3.02 2.42 -0.72
N MET A 137 2.64 2.21 0.54
CA MET A 137 2.37 3.33 1.45
C MET A 137 2.97 3.04 2.83
N LEU A 138 3.62 4.03 3.44
CA LEU A 138 3.94 4.00 4.87
C LEU A 138 2.91 4.86 5.58
N LEU A 139 2.19 4.23 6.52
CA LEU A 139 1.08 4.85 7.21
C LEU A 139 1.37 4.87 8.71
N ASP A 140 1.32 6.05 9.31
CA ASP A 140 1.26 6.24 10.75
C ASP A 140 -0.21 6.15 11.19
N LEU A 141 -0.67 4.92 11.42
CA LEU A 141 -2.07 4.60 11.68
C LEU A 141 -2.58 5.28 12.95
N GLU A 142 -1.74 5.42 13.97
CA GLU A 142 -2.07 6.15 15.20
C GLU A 142 -2.42 7.61 14.87
N LYS A 143 -1.54 8.32 14.16
CA LYS A 143 -1.82 9.70 13.72
C LYS A 143 -3.06 9.79 12.84
N LEU A 144 -3.26 8.86 11.91
CA LEU A 144 -4.43 8.86 11.03
C LEU A 144 -5.75 8.68 11.81
N ARG A 145 -5.74 7.88 12.89
CA ARG A 145 -6.88 7.75 13.81
C ARG A 145 -7.08 9.03 14.62
N ASP A 146 -6.01 9.59 15.19
CA ASP A 146 -6.07 10.78 16.06
C ASP A 146 -6.54 12.04 15.31
N LEU A 147 -6.04 12.22 14.08
CA LEU A 147 -6.45 13.30 13.18
C LEU A 147 -7.84 13.06 12.56
N ARG A 148 -8.37 11.84 12.71
CA ARG A 148 -9.59 11.36 12.06
C ARG A 148 -9.53 11.60 10.54
N MET A 149 -8.78 10.77 9.83
CA MET A 149 -8.63 10.92 8.39
C MET A 149 -9.97 10.91 7.65
N MET A 150 -10.75 9.85 7.84
CA MET A 150 -11.99 9.61 7.12
C MET A 150 -13.22 10.00 7.94
N ASP A 151 -14.24 10.58 7.30
CA ASP A 151 -15.51 10.87 7.97
C ASP A 151 -16.34 9.59 8.22
N SER A 152 -17.24 9.69 9.20
CA SER A 152 -18.26 8.70 9.51
C SER A 152 -19.44 9.37 10.20
N SER A 153 -20.67 9.05 9.79
CA SER A 153 -21.88 9.48 10.48
C SER A 153 -21.87 9.09 11.97
N ILE A 154 -21.28 7.94 12.32
CA ILE A 154 -21.09 7.53 13.72
C ILE A 154 -20.15 8.51 14.44
N TYR A 155 -19.01 8.87 13.87
CA TYR A 155 -18.11 9.83 14.49
C TYR A 155 -18.76 11.21 14.69
N ARG A 156 -19.63 11.63 13.77
CA ARG A 156 -20.41 12.86 13.90
C ARG A 156 -21.37 12.79 15.10
N GLU A 157 -22.05 11.68 15.30
CA GLU A 157 -22.96 11.45 16.44
C GLU A 157 -22.23 11.32 17.78
N LEU A 158 -21.04 10.68 17.77
CA LEU A 158 -20.21 10.55 18.97
C LEU A 158 -19.63 11.90 19.41
N GLY A 159 -19.49 12.85 18.50
CA GLY A 159 -18.81 14.11 18.70
C GLY A 159 -17.28 13.99 18.59
N GLY A 160 -16.58 15.12 18.75
CA GLY A 160 -15.11 15.16 18.79
C GLY A 160 -14.46 15.78 17.56
N VAL A 161 -13.23 15.34 17.25
CA VAL A 161 -12.40 15.88 16.16
C VAL A 161 -13.12 15.72 14.83
N LYS A 162 -13.20 16.78 14.04
CA LYS A 162 -13.80 16.72 12.70
C LYS A 162 -12.83 16.00 11.76
N ALA A 163 -13.36 15.09 10.94
CA ALA A 163 -12.55 14.45 9.93
C ALA A 163 -12.05 15.46 8.89
N PHE A 164 -10.83 15.27 8.37
CA PHE A 164 -10.27 16.19 7.38
C PHE A 164 -10.53 15.77 5.92
N SER A 165 -10.87 14.50 5.64
CA SER A 165 -11.14 14.07 4.26
C SER A 165 -12.27 14.84 3.56
N PRO A 166 -13.39 15.24 4.21
CA PRO A 166 -14.46 15.95 3.50
C PRO A 166 -14.02 17.29 2.92
N GLU A 167 -13.20 18.05 3.65
CA GLU A 167 -12.67 19.34 3.17
C GLU A 167 -11.67 19.14 2.02
N ALA A 168 -10.81 18.13 2.14
CA ALA A 168 -9.89 17.74 1.08
C ALA A 168 -10.63 17.35 -0.21
N PHE A 169 -11.69 16.54 -0.10
CA PHE A 169 -12.49 16.11 -1.24
C PHE A 169 -13.25 17.28 -1.87
N VAL A 170 -13.84 18.16 -1.06
CA VAL A 170 -14.55 19.34 -1.57
C VAL A 170 -13.60 20.29 -2.31
N THR A 171 -12.41 20.49 -1.77
CA THR A 171 -11.37 21.32 -2.40
C THR A 171 -10.98 20.80 -3.78
N MET A 172 -10.86 19.46 -3.93
CA MET A 172 -10.43 18.83 -5.17
C MET A 172 -11.56 18.66 -6.20
N TYR A 173 -12.76 18.28 -5.73
CA TYR A 173 -13.83 17.78 -6.59
C TYR A 173 -15.10 18.65 -6.58
N GLY A 174 -15.18 19.68 -5.74
CA GLY A 174 -16.39 20.47 -5.53
C GLY A 174 -17.34 19.82 -4.52
N LEU A 175 -18.60 20.24 -4.46
CA LEU A 175 -19.57 19.61 -3.56
C LEU A 175 -19.94 18.21 -4.05
N PRO A 176 -20.09 17.20 -3.15
CA PRO A 176 -20.54 15.87 -3.54
C PRO A 176 -21.94 15.94 -4.17
N GLY A 177 -22.16 15.22 -5.26
CA GLY A 177 -23.39 15.30 -6.06
C GLY A 177 -23.68 16.66 -6.71
N GLY A 178 -22.76 17.63 -6.62
CA GLY A 178 -22.92 18.99 -7.14
C GLY A 178 -23.67 19.96 -6.22
N ASP A 179 -24.53 19.45 -5.33
CA ASP A 179 -25.33 20.26 -4.39
C ASP A 179 -25.01 19.98 -2.91
N GLY A 180 -24.00 19.14 -2.65
CA GLY A 180 -23.63 18.69 -1.31
C GLY A 180 -24.39 17.45 -0.85
N LYS A 181 -25.23 16.86 -1.71
CA LYS A 181 -25.99 15.64 -1.43
C LYS A 181 -25.57 14.55 -2.41
N GLY A 182 -25.15 13.41 -1.86
CA GLY A 182 -24.78 12.23 -2.66
C GLY A 182 -23.28 12.02 -2.69
N LYS A 183 -22.77 11.48 -3.80
CA LYS A 183 -21.40 10.98 -3.94
C LYS A 183 -20.67 11.66 -5.08
N TYR A 184 -19.33 11.57 -5.10
CA TYR A 184 -18.53 12.10 -6.21
C TYR A 184 -18.58 11.18 -7.42
N ASP A 185 -18.80 11.74 -8.62
CA ASP A 185 -18.83 11.00 -9.88
C ASP A 185 -17.57 11.21 -10.73
N ASN A 186 -16.70 12.13 -10.33
CA ASN A 186 -15.49 12.56 -11.04
C ASN A 186 -14.19 12.06 -10.42
N VAL A 187 -14.24 11.18 -9.41
CA VAL A 187 -13.03 10.57 -8.85
C VAL A 187 -12.58 9.44 -9.77
N ARG A 188 -11.32 9.49 -10.20
CA ARG A 188 -10.70 8.52 -11.11
C ARG A 188 -9.61 7.74 -10.37
N LEU A 189 -9.26 6.57 -10.92
CA LEU A 189 -8.25 5.66 -10.37
C LEU A 189 -8.61 5.09 -8.99
N GLY A 190 -9.91 4.93 -8.70
CA GLY A 190 -10.36 4.28 -7.46
C GLY A 190 -9.90 4.99 -6.18
N ASP A 191 -9.16 4.29 -5.33
CA ASP A 191 -8.66 4.79 -4.04
C ASP A 191 -7.59 5.88 -4.23
N GLN A 192 -6.80 5.82 -5.30
CA GLN A 192 -5.72 6.75 -5.55
C GLN A 192 -6.23 8.19 -5.71
N GLY A 193 -7.40 8.39 -6.33
CA GLY A 193 -8.02 9.71 -6.41
C GLY A 193 -8.31 10.30 -5.02
N TYR A 194 -8.89 9.52 -4.13
CA TYR A 194 -9.18 9.96 -2.75
C TYR A 194 -7.90 10.23 -1.95
N TRP A 195 -6.89 9.36 -2.07
CA TRP A 195 -5.58 9.62 -1.47
C TRP A 195 -4.95 10.91 -2.01
N TRP A 196 -5.07 11.18 -3.31
CA TRP A 196 -4.54 12.39 -3.94
C TRP A 196 -5.19 13.65 -3.38
N ALA A 197 -6.52 13.67 -3.27
CA ALA A 197 -7.23 14.79 -2.66
C ALA A 197 -6.75 15.05 -1.22
N ILE A 198 -6.54 13.99 -0.44
CA ILE A 198 -6.01 14.09 0.93
C ILE A 198 -4.59 14.68 0.96
N VAL A 199 -3.65 14.11 0.21
CA VAL A 199 -2.23 14.52 0.31
C VAL A 199 -1.96 15.87 -0.34
N ASP A 200 -2.72 16.23 -1.39
CA ASP A 200 -2.60 17.56 -2.01
C ASP A 200 -3.16 18.65 -1.08
N HIS A 201 -4.22 18.37 -0.33
CA HIS A 201 -4.81 19.28 0.64
C HIS A 201 -3.99 19.37 1.95
N ARG A 202 -3.49 18.25 2.46
CA ARG A 202 -2.71 18.14 3.71
C ARG A 202 -1.25 17.77 3.46
N ARG A 203 -0.55 18.60 2.68
CA ARG A 203 0.87 18.42 2.36
C ARG A 203 1.78 18.36 3.60
N ASP A 204 1.35 18.94 4.71
CA ASP A 204 2.04 18.87 6.01
C ASP A 204 2.13 17.44 6.58
N LEU A 205 1.18 16.57 6.20
CA LEU A 205 1.12 15.16 6.62
C LEU A 205 1.83 14.20 5.66
N PHE A 206 2.28 14.69 4.49
CA PHE A 206 2.78 13.86 3.39
C PHE A 206 4.29 13.98 3.19
N GLU A 207 4.94 12.85 2.93
CA GLU A 207 6.30 12.81 2.37
C GLU A 207 6.36 11.88 1.15
N PRO A 208 7.12 12.24 0.10
CA PRO A 208 7.34 11.35 -1.03
C PRO A 208 8.21 10.14 -0.63
N LEU A 209 7.83 8.96 -1.10
CA LEU A 209 8.62 7.74 -0.96
C LEU A 209 9.84 7.81 -1.89
N LYS A 210 10.99 7.31 -1.41
CA LYS A 210 12.19 7.17 -2.25
C LYS A 210 11.94 6.18 -3.39
N TYR A 211 12.44 6.51 -4.58
CA TYR A 211 12.27 5.69 -5.78
C TYR A 211 12.91 4.31 -5.67
N ASP A 212 13.90 4.14 -4.77
CA ASP A 212 14.40 2.83 -4.37
C ASP A 212 13.30 1.83 -3.99
N PHE A 213 12.19 2.31 -3.42
CA PHE A 213 11.09 1.49 -2.93
C PHE A 213 9.83 1.57 -3.78
N GLU A 214 9.86 2.20 -4.94
CA GLU A 214 8.74 2.20 -5.87
C GLU A 214 9.25 2.21 -7.32
N VAL A 215 9.68 1.04 -7.78
CA VAL A 215 10.07 0.84 -9.17
C VAL A 215 8.92 0.13 -9.87
N THR A 216 8.09 0.88 -10.61
CA THR A 216 6.84 0.38 -11.21
C THR A 216 6.92 0.11 -12.72
N SER A 217 6.30 -0.97 -13.20
CA SER A 217 6.23 -1.27 -14.64
C SER A 217 5.29 -0.35 -15.43
N CYS A 218 4.43 0.44 -14.78
CA CYS A 218 3.55 1.39 -15.49
C CYS A 218 4.28 2.65 -15.97
N LEU A 219 5.31 3.09 -15.24
CA LEU A 219 5.99 4.32 -15.59
C LEU A 219 6.95 4.05 -16.75
N LEU A 220 6.86 4.89 -17.78
CA LEU A 220 7.67 4.80 -18.99
C LEU A 220 9.14 4.62 -18.62
N GLN A 221 9.70 3.49 -19.04
CA GLN A 221 11.10 3.16 -18.81
C GLN A 221 11.54 3.22 -17.33
N THR A 222 10.65 3.22 -16.34
CA THR A 222 10.89 3.18 -14.88
C THR A 222 12.22 3.80 -14.40
N TYR A 223 12.46 5.07 -14.71
CA TYR A 223 13.70 5.82 -14.41
C TYR A 223 14.98 5.33 -15.11
N ASN A 224 14.80 4.60 -16.20
CA ASN A 224 15.84 3.95 -17.00
C ASN A 224 16.77 3.01 -16.20
N ILE A 225 16.27 2.41 -15.12
CA ILE A 225 17.00 1.49 -14.24
C ILE A 225 16.63 0.03 -14.52
N GLY A 226 17.53 -0.90 -14.14
CA GLY A 226 17.30 -2.34 -14.21
C GLY A 226 18.31 -3.12 -13.37
N LEU A 227 18.26 -4.45 -13.43
CA LEU A 227 19.31 -5.31 -12.88
C LEU A 227 20.18 -5.85 -14.02
N GLY A 228 21.49 -5.95 -13.81
CA GLY A 228 22.33 -6.85 -14.62
C GLY A 228 23.53 -6.25 -15.35
N ASP A 229 23.90 -4.98 -15.12
CA ASP A 229 25.22 -4.49 -15.51
C ASP A 229 26.16 -4.53 -14.29
N GLU A 230 27.01 -5.55 -14.19
CA GLU A 230 27.94 -5.71 -13.08
C GLU A 230 29.12 -4.72 -13.12
N LEU A 231 29.35 -4.10 -14.28
CA LEU A 231 30.50 -3.23 -14.53
C LEU A 231 30.13 -1.75 -14.46
N ILE A 232 28.83 -1.42 -14.42
CA ILE A 232 28.38 -0.04 -14.33
C ILE A 232 28.78 0.57 -12.98
N THR A 233 29.28 1.80 -13.02
CA THR A 233 29.56 2.57 -11.80
C THR A 233 28.30 3.31 -11.34
N MET A 234 28.21 3.67 -10.06
CA MET A 234 27.07 4.47 -9.57
C MET A 234 26.90 5.82 -10.28
N GLU A 235 28.02 6.46 -10.66
CA GLU A 235 28.01 7.72 -11.39
C GLU A 235 27.45 7.54 -12.80
N GLU A 236 27.84 6.46 -13.48
CA GLU A 236 27.35 6.14 -14.82
C GLU A 236 25.88 5.72 -14.79
N GLU A 237 25.49 4.90 -13.82
CA GLU A 237 24.10 4.51 -13.59
C GLU A 237 23.22 5.75 -13.37
N GLN A 238 23.70 6.70 -12.57
CA GLN A 238 22.97 7.94 -12.31
C GLN A 238 22.73 8.77 -13.57
N LYS A 239 23.72 8.85 -14.49
CA LYS A 239 23.58 9.62 -15.74
C LYS A 239 22.49 9.10 -16.64
N HIS A 240 22.18 7.81 -16.55
CA HIS A 240 21.11 7.18 -17.32
C HIS A 240 19.73 7.44 -16.74
N GLN A 241 19.63 7.81 -15.46
CA GLN A 241 18.35 7.96 -14.77
C GLN A 241 17.59 9.20 -15.21
N ILE A 242 16.30 9.02 -15.46
CA ILE A 242 15.37 10.05 -15.96
C ILE A 242 14.23 10.27 -14.98
N PHE A 243 13.50 11.39 -15.10
CA PHE A 243 12.35 11.74 -14.25
C PHE A 243 12.66 11.83 -12.74
N THR A 244 13.90 12.21 -12.39
CA THR A 244 14.36 12.37 -10.99
C THR A 244 14.37 13.82 -10.50
N LYS A 245 14.08 14.79 -11.36
CA LYS A 245 14.09 16.22 -11.01
C LYS A 245 12.93 16.58 -10.09
N ASP A 246 13.19 17.40 -9.07
CA ASP A 246 12.23 17.84 -8.06
C ASP A 246 11.63 16.67 -7.23
N THR A 247 12.37 15.56 -7.14
CA THR A 247 12.01 14.36 -6.37
C THR A 247 13.04 14.09 -5.27
N PRO A 248 12.75 13.20 -4.29
CA PRO A 248 13.74 12.80 -3.27
C PRO A 248 15.01 12.17 -3.82
N GLN A 249 15.02 11.85 -5.10
CA GLN A 249 16.06 11.11 -5.79
C GLN A 249 16.91 12.00 -6.70
N GLU A 250 16.65 13.31 -6.76
CA GLU A 250 17.47 14.24 -7.51
C GLU A 250 18.92 14.21 -7.01
N GLY A 251 19.86 13.92 -7.91
CA GLY A 251 21.28 13.80 -7.56
C GLY A 251 21.64 12.56 -6.75
N ILE A 252 20.77 11.54 -6.67
CA ILE A 252 21.05 10.26 -5.98
C ILE A 252 20.73 9.08 -6.89
N THR A 253 21.67 8.14 -7.08
CA THR A 253 21.43 6.91 -7.85
C THR A 253 20.29 6.09 -7.23
N ILE A 254 19.26 5.77 -8.02
CA ILE A 254 18.21 4.81 -7.66
C ILE A 254 18.81 3.42 -7.52
N LEU A 255 18.58 2.79 -6.36
CA LEU A 255 18.99 1.43 -6.06
C LEU A 255 17.74 0.60 -5.73
N PRO A 256 17.13 -0.07 -6.73
CA PRO A 256 15.86 -0.78 -6.59
C PRO A 256 15.86 -1.80 -5.44
N LYS A 257 14.85 -1.70 -4.57
CA LYS A 257 14.61 -2.57 -3.40
C LYS A 257 13.21 -3.20 -3.44
N LEU A 258 12.27 -2.55 -4.11
CA LEU A 258 10.90 -3.03 -4.29
C LEU A 258 10.45 -2.74 -5.74
N LEU A 259 9.99 -3.79 -6.41
CA LEU A 259 9.44 -3.75 -7.78
C LEU A 259 7.93 -3.92 -7.72
N HIS A 260 7.20 -3.15 -8.51
CA HIS A 260 5.75 -3.15 -8.51
C HIS A 260 5.22 -3.28 -9.94
N PHE A 261 4.33 -4.23 -10.17
CA PHE A 261 3.98 -4.67 -11.52
C PHE A 261 2.55 -4.29 -11.92
N ASN A 262 2.29 -2.99 -12.04
CA ASN A 262 1.04 -2.48 -12.61
C ASN A 262 1.09 -2.38 -14.15
N CYS A 263 -0.08 -2.23 -14.78
CA CYS A 263 -0.25 -2.08 -16.23
C CYS A 263 0.14 -3.31 -17.07
N LEU A 264 0.27 -4.49 -16.44
CA LEU A 264 0.39 -5.77 -17.15
C LEU A 264 -1.01 -6.26 -17.58
N HIS A 265 -1.66 -5.49 -18.46
CA HIS A 265 -3.06 -5.69 -18.85
C HIS A 265 -3.36 -7.14 -19.29
N GLY A 266 -4.51 -7.67 -18.86
CA GLY A 266 -4.96 -9.01 -19.21
C GLY A 266 -4.26 -10.16 -18.47
N THR A 267 -3.38 -9.85 -17.51
CA THR A 267 -2.63 -10.86 -16.74
C THR A 267 -3.12 -10.92 -15.30
N ALA A 268 -3.63 -12.06 -14.86
CA ALA A 268 -4.15 -12.24 -13.49
C ALA A 268 -3.03 -12.30 -12.43
N ARG A 269 -1.83 -12.74 -12.81
CA ARG A 269 -0.66 -12.90 -11.94
C ARG A 269 0.54 -12.32 -12.67
N TYR A 270 1.13 -11.25 -12.12
CA TYR A 270 2.23 -10.56 -12.79
C TYR A 270 3.38 -11.48 -13.22
N TYR A 271 3.67 -12.54 -12.46
CA TYR A 271 4.72 -13.52 -12.77
C TYR A 271 4.37 -14.53 -13.88
N GLU A 272 3.12 -14.53 -14.36
CA GLU A 272 2.65 -15.32 -15.51
C GLU A 272 2.49 -14.45 -16.77
N TRP A 273 2.90 -13.17 -16.72
CA TRP A 273 2.85 -12.28 -17.88
C TRP A 273 3.68 -12.85 -19.04
N SER A 274 3.07 -12.94 -20.23
CA SER A 274 3.69 -13.56 -21.40
C SER A 274 4.96 -12.85 -21.87
N GLY A 275 5.07 -11.54 -21.61
CA GLY A 275 6.25 -10.74 -21.94
C GLY A 275 7.55 -11.27 -21.32
N TRP A 276 7.50 -11.96 -20.17
CA TRP A 276 8.69 -12.58 -19.55
C TRP A 276 9.40 -13.60 -20.44
N SER A 277 8.74 -14.11 -21.48
CA SER A 277 9.33 -15.02 -22.47
C SER A 277 9.95 -14.33 -23.68
N ASP A 278 9.74 -13.02 -23.86
CA ASP A 278 10.34 -12.23 -24.94
C ASP A 278 11.65 -11.60 -24.47
N PRO A 279 12.82 -12.06 -24.96
CA PRO A 279 14.10 -11.49 -24.58
C PRO A 279 14.33 -10.08 -25.14
N ASN A 280 13.50 -9.60 -26.07
CA ASN A 280 13.60 -8.26 -26.62
C ASN A 280 12.81 -7.22 -25.82
N ASP A 281 11.83 -7.67 -25.03
CA ASP A 281 11.02 -6.81 -24.18
C ASP A 281 11.88 -6.11 -23.11
N ILE A 282 11.63 -4.82 -22.91
CA ILE A 282 12.46 -3.99 -22.02
C ILE A 282 12.26 -4.34 -20.54
N LEU A 283 11.05 -4.70 -20.13
CA LEU A 283 10.78 -5.15 -18.76
C LEU A 283 11.45 -6.50 -18.53
N THR A 284 11.41 -7.41 -19.51
CA THR A 284 12.09 -8.70 -19.42
C THR A 284 13.60 -8.54 -19.32
N LYS A 285 14.22 -7.68 -20.12
CA LYS A 285 15.66 -7.39 -20.02
C LYS A 285 16.07 -6.89 -18.63
N ARG A 286 15.26 -6.01 -18.03
CA ARG A 286 15.61 -5.33 -16.76
C ARG A 286 15.26 -6.15 -15.52
N TRP A 287 14.13 -6.83 -15.54
CA TRP A 287 13.53 -7.45 -14.35
C TRP A 287 13.29 -8.95 -14.48
N GLY A 288 13.38 -9.51 -15.69
CA GLY A 288 13.24 -10.95 -15.94
C GLY A 288 14.11 -11.81 -15.01
N PRO A 289 15.42 -11.53 -14.87
CA PRO A 289 16.28 -12.27 -13.94
C PRO A 289 15.80 -12.22 -12.47
N ALA A 290 15.40 -11.05 -11.97
CA ALA A 290 14.82 -10.93 -10.63
C ALA A 290 13.52 -11.72 -10.52
N MET A 291 12.64 -11.61 -11.50
CA MET A 291 11.37 -12.32 -11.53
C MET A 291 11.56 -13.83 -11.48
N THR A 292 12.42 -14.38 -12.34
CA THR A 292 12.77 -15.81 -12.35
C THR A 292 13.35 -16.24 -11.01
N PHE A 293 14.30 -15.47 -10.45
CA PHE A 293 14.93 -15.83 -9.18
C PHE A 293 13.92 -15.81 -8.01
N HIS A 294 13.20 -14.71 -7.85
CA HIS A 294 12.34 -14.50 -6.69
C HIS A 294 11.11 -15.40 -6.70
N VAL A 295 10.47 -15.59 -7.86
CA VAL A 295 9.28 -16.43 -7.97
C VAL A 295 9.66 -17.91 -7.98
N GLY A 296 10.71 -18.27 -8.73
CA GLY A 296 11.14 -19.66 -8.92
C GLY A 296 11.76 -20.28 -7.67
N TYR A 297 12.51 -19.49 -6.88
CA TYR A 297 13.26 -19.98 -5.73
C TYR A 297 12.70 -19.50 -4.39
N LYS A 298 11.42 -19.07 -4.35
CA LYS A 298 10.80 -18.53 -3.14
C LYS A 298 10.91 -19.37 -1.89
N TRP A 299 10.83 -20.68 -2.05
CA TRP A 299 10.89 -21.60 -0.92
C TRP A 299 12.26 -21.62 -0.25
N ILE A 300 13.34 -21.32 -0.97
CA ILE A 300 14.69 -21.24 -0.40
C ILE A 300 14.79 -20.04 0.53
N TRP A 301 14.47 -18.84 0.04
CA TRP A 301 14.61 -17.62 0.83
C TRP A 301 13.48 -17.40 1.85
N LEU A 302 12.33 -18.08 1.71
CA LEU A 302 11.32 -18.17 2.77
C LEU A 302 11.76 -19.07 3.94
N ASN A 303 12.61 -20.06 3.68
CA ASN A 303 13.00 -21.09 4.64
C ASN A 303 14.49 -21.06 5.04
N ARG A 304 15.08 -19.87 5.14
CA ARG A 304 16.52 -19.69 5.46
C ARG A 304 16.89 -19.89 6.93
N GLY A 305 15.91 -20.10 7.81
CA GLY A 305 16.11 -20.31 9.24
C GLY A 305 16.70 -21.69 9.58
N ARG A 306 17.08 -21.87 10.85
CA ARG A 306 17.54 -23.16 11.36
C ARG A 306 16.36 -23.96 11.92
N ALA A 307 16.38 -25.27 11.72
CA ALA A 307 15.27 -26.15 12.10
C ALA A 307 15.10 -26.33 13.62
N ASP A 308 16.13 -25.99 14.40
CA ASP A 308 16.26 -26.22 15.84
C ASP A 308 16.01 -24.97 16.69
N ASN A 309 15.61 -23.83 16.07
CA ASN A 309 15.30 -22.61 16.82
C ASN A 309 13.78 -22.50 17.07
N PRO A 310 13.29 -22.79 18.29
CA PRO A 310 11.86 -22.77 18.61
C PRO A 310 11.25 -21.37 18.59
N GLU A 311 12.06 -20.30 18.63
CA GLU A 311 11.59 -18.92 18.56
C GLU A 311 11.28 -18.48 17.11
N HIS A 312 11.78 -19.23 16.12
CA HIS A 312 11.66 -18.87 14.71
C HIS A 312 10.49 -19.64 14.08
N THR A 313 9.28 -19.22 14.44
CA THR A 313 8.03 -19.87 14.06
C THR A 313 7.19 -19.01 13.11
N LEU A 314 6.27 -19.67 12.40
CA LEU A 314 5.18 -19.04 11.66
C LEU A 314 3.89 -19.22 12.45
N GLU A 315 3.26 -18.12 12.84
CA GLU A 315 1.92 -18.10 13.42
C GLU A 315 0.93 -17.51 12.42
N MET A 316 -0.28 -18.07 12.35
CA MET A 316 -1.33 -17.62 11.43
C MET A 316 -2.68 -17.49 12.15
N ILE A 317 -3.13 -16.26 12.37
CA ILE A 317 -4.25 -15.91 13.24
C ILE A 317 -5.40 -15.35 12.40
N SER A 318 -6.64 -15.77 12.68
CA SER A 318 -7.84 -15.22 12.03
C SER A 318 -8.56 -14.27 12.96
N ILE A 319 -8.94 -13.10 12.45
CA ILE A 319 -9.82 -12.13 13.09
C ILE A 319 -11.14 -12.12 12.31
N PRO A 320 -12.11 -12.98 12.68
CA PRO A 320 -13.40 -13.01 12.02
C PRO A 320 -14.19 -11.73 12.33
N ASN A 321 -15.00 -11.27 11.38
CA ASN A 321 -15.87 -10.10 11.54
C ASN A 321 -15.10 -8.85 11.99
N ALA A 322 -13.92 -8.62 11.40
CA ALA A 322 -13.12 -7.44 11.70
C ALA A 322 -13.97 -6.18 11.53
N SER A 323 -14.09 -5.40 12.60
CA SER A 323 -14.93 -4.20 12.67
C SER A 323 -14.07 -2.96 12.48
N PHE A 324 -14.66 -1.91 11.90
CA PHE A 324 -14.00 -0.62 11.77
C PHE A 324 -13.98 0.11 13.11
N ASP A 325 -12.98 0.95 13.33
CA ASP A 325 -12.79 1.68 14.58
C ASP A 325 -14.02 2.53 14.97
N ASP A 326 -14.79 3.05 14.01
CA ASP A 326 -16.01 3.79 14.30
C ASP A 326 -17.07 2.94 15.01
N GLN A 327 -17.26 1.70 14.56
CA GLN A 327 -18.14 0.71 15.19
C GLN A 327 -17.64 0.33 16.59
N LEU A 328 -16.32 0.15 16.74
CA LEU A 328 -15.72 -0.18 18.04
C LEU A 328 -15.92 0.96 19.05
N GLN A 329 -15.75 2.21 18.63
CA GLN A 329 -15.99 3.37 19.49
C GLN A 329 -17.47 3.50 19.90
N LEU A 330 -18.40 3.23 18.99
CA LEU A 330 -19.84 3.22 19.31
C LEU A 330 -20.17 2.14 20.34
N ALA A 331 -19.69 0.92 20.14
CA ALA A 331 -19.90 -0.19 21.07
C ALA A 331 -19.33 0.13 22.47
N ASN A 332 -18.13 0.72 22.54
CA ASN A 332 -17.52 1.13 23.81
C ASN A 332 -18.34 2.21 24.52
N LYS A 333 -18.87 3.20 23.79
CA LYS A 333 -19.74 4.24 24.39
C LYS A 333 -21.04 3.65 24.93
N GLN A 334 -21.65 2.71 24.19
CA GLN A 334 -22.87 2.03 24.63
C GLN A 334 -22.62 1.20 25.89
N HIS A 335 -21.49 0.47 25.95
CA HIS A 335 -21.08 -0.27 27.16
C HIS A 335 -20.76 0.62 28.36
N ALA A 336 -20.19 1.82 28.14
CA ALA A 336 -19.92 2.76 29.23
C ALA A 336 -21.20 3.44 29.78
N GLN A 337 -22.31 3.37 29.05
CA GLN A 337 -23.61 3.96 29.42
C GLN A 337 -24.59 2.95 30.03
N SER A 338 -24.30 1.65 29.91
CA SER A 338 -25.02 0.55 30.57
C SER A 338 -24.41 0.22 31.92
#